data_AF-A0A7X8C9P3-F1
#
_entry.id   AF-A0A7X8C9P3-F1
#
_cell.length_a   1.000
_cell.length_b   1.000
_cell.length_c   1.000
_cell.angle_alpha   90.00
_cell.angle_beta   90.00
_cell.angle_gamma   90.00
#
_symmetry.space_group_name_H-M   'P 1'
#
loop_
_entity.id
_entity.type
_entity.pdbx_description
1 polymer ?
#
loop_
_entity_poly.entity_id
_entity_poly.type
_entity_poly.pdbx_seq_one_letter_code
_entity_poly.pdbx_strand_id
1 'polypeptide(L)'
;MIHFKNISALIFDFGGVLINLSRQRCIDSFRALGVRELEKYLDDFNQSGFFLELEQGKISPEQFRNEVRKLTDQTLTDEQIDQAFCSFLLDIPEEKLKLLLDIRKRFKIYLLSNTNLIHMNFCRAQHFHFNGYSMDDFFDKCYLSYELGLTKPDIRVFNAVIDDIGLAPQQCLFLDDGLKNIEQAQKTGLQTYWVKQEEDLSFLLQPEVFVYD
;
A
#
# COMPACT_ATOMS: atom_id res chain seq x y z
N MET A 1 -14.51 -2.99 19.21
CA MET A 1 -15.21 -1.67 19.27
C MET A 1 -14.16 -0.58 19.15
N ILE A 2 -14.24 0.25 18.11
CA ILE A 2 -13.32 1.38 17.93
C ILE A 2 -14.02 2.64 18.44
N HIS A 3 -13.41 3.30 19.42
CA HIS A 3 -13.90 4.58 19.94
C HIS A 3 -13.19 5.73 19.21
N PHE A 4 -13.84 6.27 18.17
CA PHE A 4 -13.30 7.39 17.38
C PHE A 4 -13.03 8.65 18.20
N LYS A 5 -13.66 8.80 19.37
CA LYS A 5 -13.47 9.95 20.27
C LYS A 5 -12.01 10.24 20.62
N ASN A 6 -11.15 9.21 20.65
CA ASN A 6 -9.73 9.36 21.00
C ASN A 6 -8.79 9.21 19.79
N ILE A 7 -9.32 8.96 18.59
CA ILE A 7 -8.51 8.83 17.38
C ILE A 7 -8.20 10.23 16.83
N SER A 8 -6.93 10.48 16.56
CA SER A 8 -6.42 11.73 15.98
C SER A 8 -5.76 11.50 14.62
N ALA A 9 -5.29 10.29 14.35
CA ALA A 9 -4.65 9.91 13.10
C ALA A 9 -5.20 8.60 12.53
N LEU A 10 -5.32 8.55 11.21
CA LEU A 10 -5.65 7.36 10.44
C LEU A 10 -4.45 7.00 9.57
N ILE A 11 -4.03 5.74 9.63
CA ILE A 11 -2.90 5.20 8.87
C ILE A 11 -3.48 4.12 7.95
N PHE A 12 -3.50 4.38 6.65
CA PHE A 12 -4.05 3.46 5.66
C PHE A 12 -2.94 2.64 5.03
N ASP A 13 -3.19 1.35 4.80
CA ASP A 13 -2.53 0.65 3.71
C ASP A 13 -3.01 1.19 2.35
N PHE A 14 -2.24 0.92 1.33
CA PHE A 14 -2.56 1.32 -0.04
C PHE A 14 -3.23 0.19 -0.81
N GLY A 15 -2.51 -0.91 -1.07
CA GLY A 15 -3.03 -2.06 -1.80
C GLY A 15 -4.17 -2.74 -1.05
N GLY A 16 -5.25 -3.11 -1.74
CA GLY A 16 -6.40 -3.80 -1.14
C GLY A 16 -7.31 -2.92 -0.28
N VAL A 17 -6.77 -1.84 0.30
CA VAL A 17 -7.51 -0.85 1.11
C VAL A 17 -7.94 0.36 0.30
N LEU A 18 -7.03 1.02 -0.42
CA LEU A 18 -7.32 2.21 -1.23
C LEU A 18 -7.31 1.91 -2.73
N ILE A 19 -6.27 1.23 -3.22
CA ILE A 19 -6.15 0.83 -4.63
C ILE A 19 -6.56 -0.64 -4.80
N ASN A 20 -7.37 -0.90 -5.81
CA ASN A 20 -7.73 -2.25 -6.22
C ASN A 20 -6.54 -2.91 -6.93
N LEU A 21 -6.35 -4.20 -6.66
CA LEU A 21 -5.20 -4.96 -7.14
C LEU A 21 -5.62 -6.19 -7.94
N SER A 22 -4.82 -6.56 -8.93
CA SER A 22 -4.98 -7.82 -9.68
C SER A 22 -3.65 -8.51 -9.93
N ARG A 23 -3.30 -9.44 -9.04
CA ARG A 23 -2.13 -10.31 -9.19
C ARG A 23 -2.18 -11.10 -10.50
N GLN A 24 -3.35 -11.64 -10.84
CA GLN A 24 -3.53 -12.44 -12.05
C GLN A 24 -3.26 -11.62 -13.31
N ARG A 25 -3.72 -10.35 -13.37
CA ARG A 25 -3.45 -9.46 -14.50
C ARG A 25 -1.96 -9.18 -14.68
N CYS A 26 -1.24 -8.94 -13.59
CA CYS A 26 0.22 -8.79 -13.59
C CYS A 26 0.91 -10.04 -14.15
N ILE A 27 0.56 -11.22 -13.63
CA ILE A 27 1.11 -12.49 -14.09
C ILE A 27 0.84 -12.71 -15.58
N ASP A 28 -0.39 -12.47 -16.04
CA ASP A 28 -0.76 -12.67 -17.44
C ASP A 28 -0.06 -11.66 -18.36
N SER A 29 0.12 -10.40 -17.93
CA SER A 29 0.90 -9.40 -18.65
C SER A 29 2.36 -9.82 -18.81
N PHE A 30 3.00 -10.32 -17.75
CA PHE A 30 4.36 -10.82 -17.84
C PHE A 30 4.47 -12.09 -18.69
N ARG A 31 3.50 -13.01 -18.58
CA ARG A 31 3.45 -14.21 -19.41
C ARG A 31 3.33 -13.87 -20.90
N ALA A 32 2.56 -12.84 -21.25
CA ALA A 32 2.46 -12.36 -22.63
C ALA A 32 3.79 -11.82 -23.18
N LEU A 33 4.67 -11.31 -22.32
CA LEU A 33 6.05 -10.91 -22.65
C LEU A 33 7.04 -12.08 -22.61
N GLY A 34 6.56 -13.31 -22.46
CA GLY A 34 7.40 -14.50 -22.39
C GLY A 34 8.21 -14.62 -21.10
N VAL A 35 7.89 -13.85 -20.06
CA VAL A 35 8.48 -14.00 -18.72
C VAL A 35 7.87 -15.21 -18.04
N ARG A 36 8.71 -16.12 -17.56
CA ARG A 36 8.30 -17.39 -16.95
C ARG A 36 8.66 -17.42 -15.47
N GLU A 37 7.97 -18.28 -14.73
CA GLU A 37 8.26 -18.57 -13.32
C GLU A 37 8.13 -17.38 -12.36
N LEU A 38 7.44 -16.31 -12.79
CA LEU A 38 7.20 -15.12 -11.98
C LEU A 38 6.41 -15.45 -10.71
N GLU A 39 5.51 -16.43 -10.81
CA GLU A 39 4.65 -16.89 -9.73
C GLU A 39 5.46 -17.44 -8.55
N LYS A 40 6.72 -17.85 -8.74
CA LYS A 40 7.62 -18.29 -7.66
C LYS A 40 8.04 -17.15 -6.74
N TYR A 41 8.00 -15.90 -7.23
CA TYR A 41 8.43 -14.71 -6.50
C TYR A 41 7.26 -13.90 -5.92
N LEU A 42 6.06 -14.11 -6.45
CA LEU A 42 4.83 -13.44 -6.05
C LEU A 42 3.98 -14.37 -5.17
N ASP A 43 4.23 -14.45 -3.87
CA ASP A 43 3.30 -15.09 -2.92
C ASP A 43 2.22 -14.09 -2.48
N ASP A 44 1.03 -14.58 -2.11
CA ASP A 44 -0.15 -13.77 -1.75
C ASP A 44 0.12 -12.87 -0.52
N PHE A 45 1.12 -13.21 0.28
CA PHE A 45 1.42 -12.51 1.53
C PHE A 45 2.88 -12.11 1.72
N ASN A 46 3.80 -12.57 0.86
CA ASN A 46 5.24 -12.30 0.99
C ASN A 46 5.93 -12.39 -0.37
N GLN A 47 6.23 -11.26 -0.99
CA GLN A 47 7.17 -11.25 -2.10
C GLN A 47 8.50 -11.87 -1.66
N SER A 48 9.21 -12.49 -2.60
CA SER A 48 10.53 -13.09 -2.34
C SER A 48 11.52 -12.73 -3.44
N GLY A 49 12.81 -12.91 -3.14
CA GLY A 49 13.89 -12.54 -4.05
C GLY A 49 13.86 -11.06 -4.42
N PHE A 50 14.13 -10.78 -5.70
CA PHE A 50 14.31 -9.42 -6.20
C PHE A 50 13.05 -8.53 -6.11
N PHE A 51 11.86 -9.12 -6.01
CA PHE A 51 10.61 -8.40 -5.73
C PHE A 51 10.62 -7.79 -4.32
N LEU A 52 10.91 -8.60 -3.30
CA LEU A 52 11.05 -8.14 -1.92
C LEU A 52 12.21 -7.15 -1.76
N GLU A 53 13.33 -7.40 -2.44
CA GLU A 53 14.46 -6.49 -2.43
C GLU A 53 14.10 -5.11 -3.00
N LEU A 54 13.27 -5.06 -4.04
CA LEU A 54 12.77 -3.81 -4.60
C LEU A 54 11.82 -3.10 -3.60
N GLU A 55 10.91 -3.83 -2.97
CA GLU A 55 10.01 -3.27 -1.94
C GLU A 55 10.75 -2.76 -0.71
N GLN A 56 11.92 -3.33 -0.41
CA GLN A 56 12.80 -2.88 0.67
C GLN A 56 13.82 -1.82 0.22
N GLY A 57 13.77 -1.39 -1.05
CA GLY A 57 14.73 -0.40 -1.60
C GLY A 57 16.18 -0.91 -1.67
N LYS A 58 16.40 -2.22 -1.56
CA LYS A 58 17.73 -2.85 -1.64
C LYS A 58 18.26 -2.93 -3.07
N ILE A 59 17.37 -2.97 -4.05
CA ILE A 59 17.71 -2.87 -5.46
C ILE A 59 16.97 -1.70 -6.11
N SER A 60 17.60 -1.10 -7.11
CA SER A 60 17.01 -0.06 -7.95
C SER A 60 16.01 -0.63 -8.96
N PRO A 61 15.13 0.21 -9.53
CA PRO A 61 14.27 -0.18 -10.66
C PRO A 61 15.05 -0.78 -11.84
N GLU A 62 16.24 -0.26 -12.15
CA GLU A 62 17.09 -0.80 -13.22
C GLU A 62 17.53 -2.24 -12.92
N GLN A 63 18.00 -2.49 -11.69
CA GLN A 63 18.38 -3.83 -11.26
C GLN A 63 17.18 -4.79 -11.28
N PHE A 64 16.01 -4.36 -10.80
CA PHE A 64 14.78 -5.14 -10.87
C PHE A 64 14.43 -5.55 -12.31
N ARG A 65 14.43 -4.60 -13.25
CA ARG A 65 14.16 -4.88 -14.66
C ARG A 65 15.19 -5.84 -15.26
N ASN A 66 16.45 -5.73 -14.85
CA ASN A 66 17.49 -6.66 -15.27
C ASN A 66 17.27 -8.08 -14.74
N GLU A 67 16.77 -8.25 -13.51
CA GLU A 67 16.37 -9.58 -13.01
C GLU A 67 15.19 -10.15 -13.81
N VAL A 68 14.17 -9.33 -14.11
CA VAL A 68 13.04 -9.75 -14.95
C VAL A 68 13.51 -10.21 -16.33
N ARG A 69 14.46 -9.52 -16.95
CA ARG A 69 15.04 -9.92 -18.25
C ARG A 69 15.72 -11.28 -18.23
N LYS A 70 16.21 -11.75 -17.08
CA LYS A 70 16.81 -13.09 -16.98
C LYS A 70 15.76 -14.21 -17.04
N LEU A 71 14.48 -13.87 -16.88
CA LEU A 71 13.37 -14.83 -16.85
C LEU A 71 12.70 -15.01 -18.22
N THR A 72 13.28 -14.44 -19.29
CA THR A 72 12.77 -14.54 -20.66
C THR A 72 13.90 -14.52 -21.68
N ASP A 73 13.70 -15.17 -22.82
CA ASP A 73 14.62 -15.11 -23.96
C ASP A 73 14.34 -13.87 -24.86
N GLN A 74 13.30 -13.09 -24.55
CA GLN A 74 12.93 -11.90 -25.30
C GLN A 74 13.75 -10.67 -24.88
N THR A 75 14.00 -9.76 -25.83
CA THR A 75 14.57 -8.45 -25.51
C THR A 75 13.46 -7.50 -25.08
N LEU A 76 13.30 -7.33 -23.77
CA LEU A 76 12.29 -6.44 -23.20
C LEU A 76 12.85 -5.04 -22.91
N THR A 77 12.10 -4.02 -23.32
CA THR A 77 12.35 -2.63 -22.92
C THR A 77 11.94 -2.39 -21.46
N ASP A 78 12.47 -1.33 -20.84
CA ASP A 78 12.07 -0.93 -19.49
C ASP A 78 10.57 -0.66 -19.40
N GLU A 79 10.03 0.05 -20.40
CA GLU A 79 8.61 0.40 -20.49
C GLU A 79 7.70 -0.84 -20.52
N GLN A 80 8.07 -1.90 -21.27
CA GLN A 80 7.28 -3.14 -21.30
C GLN A 80 7.23 -3.83 -19.94
N ILE A 81 8.36 -3.83 -19.21
CA ILE A 81 8.45 -4.43 -17.88
C ILE A 81 7.61 -3.60 -16.90
N ASP A 82 7.75 -2.27 -16.92
CA ASP A 82 7.00 -1.38 -16.04
C ASP A 82 5.50 -1.47 -16.29
N GLN A 83 5.06 -1.49 -17.55
CA GLN A 83 3.64 -1.65 -17.90
C GLN A 83 3.08 -3.00 -17.44
N ALA A 84 3.82 -4.10 -17.63
CA ALA A 84 3.39 -5.40 -17.15
C ALA A 84 3.36 -5.47 -15.62
N PHE A 85 4.34 -4.85 -14.94
CA PHE A 85 4.39 -4.83 -13.49
C PHE A 85 3.29 -3.96 -12.87
N CYS A 86 3.02 -2.81 -13.47
CA CYS A 86 2.00 -1.87 -13.04
C CYS A 86 0.58 -2.33 -13.40
N SER A 87 0.40 -3.34 -14.26
CA SER A 87 -0.94 -3.92 -14.49
C SER A 87 -1.50 -4.65 -13.26
N PHE A 88 -0.65 -4.86 -12.23
CA PHE A 88 -1.06 -5.21 -10.88
C PHE A 88 -2.00 -4.18 -10.25
N LEU A 89 -1.80 -2.91 -10.56
CA LEU A 89 -2.54 -1.77 -10.04
C LEU A 89 -3.75 -1.51 -10.95
N LEU A 90 -4.96 -1.58 -10.39
CA LEU A 90 -6.19 -1.36 -11.16
C LEU A 90 -6.60 0.11 -11.09
N ASP A 91 -7.29 0.49 -10.03
CA ASP A 91 -7.89 1.81 -9.87
C ASP A 91 -8.05 2.14 -8.38
N ILE A 92 -8.08 3.43 -8.06
CA ILE A 92 -8.53 3.93 -6.76
C ILE A 92 -9.96 4.40 -6.97
N PRO A 93 -10.97 3.75 -6.35
CA PRO A 93 -12.34 4.21 -6.45
C PRO A 93 -12.48 5.67 -6.00
N GLU A 94 -13.19 6.49 -6.79
CA GLU A 94 -13.32 7.93 -6.53
C GLU A 94 -13.93 8.23 -5.16
N GLU A 95 -14.82 7.36 -4.67
CA GLU A 95 -15.41 7.47 -3.34
C GLU A 95 -14.37 7.38 -2.23
N LYS A 96 -13.28 6.61 -2.41
CA LYS A 96 -12.18 6.53 -1.44
C LYS A 96 -11.35 7.82 -1.45
N LEU A 97 -11.09 8.40 -2.62
CA LEU A 97 -10.42 9.71 -2.71
C LEU A 97 -11.26 10.81 -2.06
N LYS A 98 -12.57 10.83 -2.34
CA LYS A 98 -13.50 11.77 -1.71
C LYS A 98 -13.56 11.58 -0.19
N LEU A 99 -13.61 10.33 0.26
CA LEU A 99 -13.58 9.98 1.68
C LEU A 99 -12.32 10.56 2.35
N LEU A 100 -11.13 10.37 1.77
CA LEU A 100 -9.87 10.91 2.28
C LEU A 100 -9.92 12.45 2.42
N LEU A 101 -10.52 13.16 1.46
CA LEU A 101 -10.71 14.62 1.50
C LEU A 101 -11.71 15.07 2.58
N ASP A 102 -12.70 14.24 2.91
CA ASP A 102 -13.67 14.56 3.95
C ASP A 102 -13.14 14.26 5.35
N ILE A 103 -12.50 13.11 5.55
CA ILE A 103 -11.99 12.70 6.87
C ILE A 103 -10.75 13.50 7.30
N ARG A 104 -9.94 14.00 6.35
CA ARG A 104 -8.76 14.85 6.66
C ARG A 104 -9.12 16.18 7.33
N LYS A 105 -10.38 16.62 7.24
CA LYS A 105 -10.88 17.81 7.96
C LYS A 105 -10.83 17.61 9.48
N ARG A 106 -10.64 16.36 9.94
CA ARG A 106 -10.78 15.94 11.35
C ARG A 106 -9.60 15.12 11.84
N PHE A 107 -9.01 14.30 10.96
CA PHE A 107 -7.90 13.42 11.31
C PHE A 107 -6.66 13.79 10.50
N LYS A 108 -5.49 13.50 11.07
CA LYS A 108 -4.25 13.37 10.31
C LYS A 108 -4.28 12.08 9.50
N ILE A 109 -3.92 12.14 8.23
CA ILE A 109 -4.05 11.02 7.30
C ILE A 109 -2.66 10.61 6.83
N TYR A 110 -2.31 9.36 7.07
CA TYR A 110 -1.02 8.79 6.71
C TYR A 110 -1.22 7.56 5.82
N LEU A 111 -0.24 7.32 4.95
CA LEU A 111 -0.13 6.08 4.20
C LEU A 111 1.01 5.25 4.79
N LEU A 112 0.81 3.96 5.02
CA LEU A 112 1.88 3.00 5.33
C LEU A 112 1.76 1.80 4.39
N SER A 113 2.64 1.74 3.39
CA SER A 113 2.51 0.77 2.30
C SER A 113 3.81 0.02 2.04
N ASN A 114 3.68 -1.31 1.93
CA ASN A 114 4.68 -2.11 1.23
C ASN A 114 4.49 -1.86 -0.26
N THR A 115 5.46 -1.19 -0.88
CA THR A 115 5.40 -0.80 -2.28
C THR A 115 6.82 -0.54 -2.79
N ASN A 116 6.93 -0.12 -4.04
CA ASN A 116 8.20 0.18 -4.69
C ASN A 116 8.10 1.45 -5.53
N LEU A 117 9.27 1.97 -5.93
CA LEU A 117 9.38 3.21 -6.68
C LEU A 117 8.66 3.15 -8.04
N ILE A 118 8.63 2.00 -8.73
CA ILE A 118 7.97 1.85 -10.03
C ILE A 118 6.45 2.02 -9.87
N HIS A 119 5.86 1.24 -8.95
CA HIS A 119 4.44 1.33 -8.62
C HIS A 119 4.04 2.71 -8.13
N MET A 120 4.84 3.33 -7.26
CA MET A 120 4.48 4.63 -6.72
C MET A 120 4.55 5.76 -7.75
N ASN A 121 5.56 5.74 -8.64
CA ASN A 121 5.62 6.69 -9.75
C ASN A 121 4.41 6.52 -10.68
N PHE A 122 4.03 5.27 -10.98
CA PHE A 122 2.85 4.98 -11.78
C PHE A 122 1.56 5.50 -11.11
N CYS A 123 1.34 5.21 -9.84
CA CYS A 123 0.15 5.68 -9.12
C CYS A 123 0.06 7.21 -9.03
N ARG A 124 1.17 7.89 -8.76
CA ARG A 124 1.22 9.36 -8.75
C ARG A 124 0.79 9.94 -10.11
N ALA A 125 1.23 9.32 -11.21
CA ALA A 125 0.91 9.78 -12.56
C ALA A 125 -0.52 9.41 -13.02
N GLN A 126 -1.06 8.26 -12.61
CA GLN A 126 -2.28 7.69 -13.20
C GLN A 126 -3.51 7.69 -12.29
N HIS A 127 -3.33 7.61 -10.97
CA HIS A 127 -4.43 7.32 -10.04
C HIS A 127 -4.75 8.43 -9.04
N PHE A 128 -3.85 9.39 -8.84
CA PHE A 128 -4.04 10.48 -7.88
C PHE A 128 -4.48 11.82 -8.50
N HIS A 129 -4.68 11.90 -9.81
CA HIS A 129 -5.22 13.10 -10.46
C HIS A 129 -6.75 13.16 -10.35
N PHE A 130 -7.25 13.67 -9.22
CA PHE A 130 -8.68 13.79 -8.96
C PHE A 130 -9.04 15.23 -8.63
N ASN A 131 -9.87 15.89 -9.47
CA ASN A 131 -10.33 17.27 -9.27
C ASN A 131 -9.21 18.29 -8.98
N GLY A 132 -8.03 18.11 -9.57
CA GLY A 132 -6.87 18.98 -9.37
C GLY A 132 -6.05 18.69 -8.12
N TYR A 133 -6.44 17.70 -7.30
CA TYR A 133 -5.62 17.16 -6.23
C TYR A 133 -4.57 16.19 -6.79
N SER A 134 -3.48 16.07 -6.06
CA SER A 134 -2.38 15.14 -6.22
C SER A 134 -2.23 14.27 -4.97
N MET A 135 -1.36 13.25 -5.03
CA MET A 135 -1.16 12.34 -3.90
C MET A 135 -0.85 13.07 -2.58
N ASP A 136 -0.04 14.12 -2.63
CA ASP A 136 0.41 14.85 -1.45
C ASP A 136 -0.72 15.71 -0.82
N ASP A 137 -1.84 15.90 -1.53
CA ASP A 137 -3.03 16.56 -0.99
C ASP A 137 -3.90 15.59 -0.17
N PHE A 138 -3.75 14.28 -0.34
CA PHE A 138 -4.53 13.25 0.37
C PHE A 138 -3.87 12.75 1.65
N PHE A 139 -2.56 12.94 1.83
CA PHE A 139 -1.82 12.41 2.98
C PHE A 139 -0.95 13.50 3.60
N ASP A 140 -0.95 13.60 4.94
CA ASP A 140 0.02 14.44 5.67
C ASP A 140 1.45 13.90 5.49
N LYS A 141 1.61 12.56 5.42
CA LYS A 141 2.88 11.90 5.07
C LYS A 141 2.63 10.48 4.56
N CYS A 142 3.47 10.03 3.63
CA CYS A 142 3.50 8.66 3.14
C CYS A 142 4.75 7.93 3.66
N TYR A 143 4.54 6.78 4.27
CA TYR A 143 5.57 5.87 4.77
C TYR A 143 5.68 4.69 3.79
N LEU A 144 6.66 4.77 2.89
CA LEU A 144 6.82 3.81 1.81
C LEU A 144 7.97 2.85 2.14
N SER A 145 7.74 1.54 2.03
CA SER A 145 8.71 0.54 2.49
C SER A 145 10.09 0.67 1.86
N TYR A 146 10.17 1.05 0.58
CA TYR A 146 11.43 1.18 -0.15
C TYR A 146 12.24 2.41 0.29
N GLU A 147 11.59 3.41 0.90
CA GLU A 147 12.26 4.58 1.49
C GLU A 147 12.70 4.29 2.92
N LEU A 148 11.90 3.50 3.66
CA LEU A 148 12.18 3.12 5.05
C LEU A 148 13.18 1.96 5.18
N GLY A 149 13.35 1.15 4.14
CA GLY A 149 14.09 -0.11 4.20
C GLY A 149 13.43 -1.20 5.07
N LEU A 150 12.14 -1.01 5.41
CA LEU A 150 11.35 -1.88 6.27
C LEU A 150 10.01 -2.19 5.61
N THR A 151 9.55 -3.42 5.74
CA THR A 151 8.26 -3.88 5.20
C THR A 151 7.38 -4.41 6.33
N LYS A 152 6.09 -4.15 6.27
CA LYS A 152 5.09 -4.91 7.04
C LYS A 152 5.21 -6.40 6.69
N PRO A 153 4.99 -7.34 7.63
CA PRO A 153 4.51 -7.15 8.99
C PRO A 153 5.65 -6.97 10.03
N ASP A 154 6.86 -6.55 9.65
CA ASP A 154 7.94 -6.34 10.63
C ASP A 154 7.54 -5.29 11.66
N ILE A 155 7.53 -5.66 12.95
CA ILE A 155 7.08 -4.77 14.04
C ILE A 155 7.83 -3.44 14.08
N ARG A 156 9.08 -3.41 13.58
CA ARG A 156 9.92 -2.21 13.52
C ARG A 156 9.34 -1.12 12.63
N VAL A 157 8.59 -1.47 11.58
CA VAL A 157 7.97 -0.46 10.70
C VAL A 157 6.90 0.32 11.44
N PHE A 158 6.08 -0.35 12.25
CA PHE A 158 5.02 0.30 13.03
C PHE A 158 5.60 1.21 14.10
N ASN A 159 6.64 0.77 14.83
CA ASN A 159 7.32 1.62 15.80
C ASN A 159 7.93 2.87 15.14
N ALA A 160 8.62 2.70 14.00
CA ALA A 160 9.20 3.84 13.28
C ALA A 160 8.15 4.87 12.84
N VAL A 161 6.98 4.39 12.38
CA VAL A 161 5.86 5.25 11.99
C VAL A 161 5.25 5.95 13.20
N ILE A 162 5.01 5.25 14.31
CA ILE A 162 4.48 5.85 15.54
C ILE A 162 5.41 6.94 16.06
N ASP A 163 6.71 6.64 16.12
CA ASP A 163 7.73 7.57 16.62
C ASP A 163 7.79 8.85 15.76
N ASP A 164 7.70 8.73 14.43
CA ASP A 164 7.70 9.85 13.51
C ASP A 164 6.39 10.67 13.56
N ILE A 165 5.23 10.01 13.70
CA ILE A 165 3.93 10.67 13.87
C ILE A 165 3.89 11.48 15.18
N GLY A 166 4.56 11.00 16.24
CA GLY A 166 4.64 11.69 17.52
C GLY A 166 3.32 11.71 18.32
N LEU A 167 2.39 10.80 18.01
CA LEU A 167 1.14 10.59 18.75
C LEU A 167 1.21 9.29 19.55
N ALA A 168 0.44 9.20 20.63
CA ALA A 168 0.30 7.93 21.35
C ALA A 168 -0.33 6.88 20.42
N PRO A 169 0.12 5.61 20.41
CA PRO A 169 -0.42 4.56 19.55
C PRO A 169 -1.94 4.42 19.61
N GLN A 170 -2.54 4.64 20.79
CA GLN A 170 -3.97 4.54 21.01
C GLN A 170 -4.78 5.67 20.33
N GLN A 171 -4.11 6.74 19.88
CA GLN A 171 -4.72 7.82 19.09
C GLN A 171 -4.60 7.58 17.59
N CYS A 172 -3.94 6.50 17.17
CA CYS A 172 -3.74 6.14 15.77
C CYS A 172 -4.56 4.89 15.44
N LEU A 173 -5.35 4.96 14.37
CA LEU A 173 -6.05 3.81 13.80
C LEU A 173 -5.35 3.36 12.53
N PHE A 174 -4.87 2.12 12.51
CA PHE A 174 -4.27 1.48 11.34
C PHE A 174 -5.30 0.62 10.60
N LEU A 175 -5.46 0.86 9.30
CA LEU A 175 -6.41 0.17 8.42
C LEU A 175 -5.62 -0.59 7.34
N ASP A 176 -5.72 -1.92 7.35
CA ASP A 176 -4.95 -2.82 6.48
C ASP A 176 -5.75 -4.08 6.20
N ASP A 177 -5.60 -4.67 5.02
CA ASP A 177 -6.28 -5.91 4.61
C ASP A 177 -5.47 -7.18 4.94
N GLY A 178 -4.19 -7.04 5.28
CA GLY A 178 -3.31 -8.10 5.73
C GLY A 178 -3.46 -8.39 7.23
N LEU A 179 -4.06 -9.53 7.57
CA LEU A 179 -4.27 -9.94 8.96
C LEU A 179 -2.97 -9.98 9.80
N LYS A 180 -1.86 -10.42 9.22
CA LYS A 180 -0.54 -10.41 9.90
C LYS A 180 -0.05 -8.99 10.20
N ASN A 181 -0.34 -8.03 9.33
CA ASN A 181 0.00 -6.62 9.55
C ASN A 181 -0.81 -6.08 10.73
N ILE A 182 -2.12 -6.37 10.75
CA ILE A 182 -3.02 -6.02 11.85
C ILE A 182 -2.52 -6.58 13.19
N GLU A 183 -2.21 -7.87 13.25
CA GLU A 183 -1.72 -8.53 14.47
C GLU A 183 -0.40 -7.93 14.99
N GLN A 184 0.51 -7.53 14.11
CA GLN A 184 1.78 -6.91 14.51
C GLN A 184 1.61 -5.45 14.92
N ALA A 185 0.75 -4.70 14.21
CA ALA A 185 0.40 -3.33 14.58
C ALA A 185 -0.22 -3.28 15.99
N GLN A 186 -1.14 -4.20 16.33
CA GLN A 186 -1.76 -4.29 17.66
C GLN A 186 -0.74 -4.41 18.80
N LYS A 187 0.36 -5.13 18.58
CA LYS A 187 1.43 -5.32 19.59
C LYS A 187 2.15 -4.01 19.95
N THR A 188 2.05 -2.99 19.10
CA THR A 188 2.62 -1.65 19.36
C THR A 188 1.64 -0.73 20.09
N GLY A 189 0.40 -1.18 20.34
CA GLY A 189 -0.66 -0.40 20.98
C GLY A 189 -1.51 0.41 20.00
N LEU A 190 -1.26 0.31 18.68
CA LEU A 190 -2.12 0.89 17.66
C LEU A 190 -3.54 0.34 17.78
N GLN A 191 -4.53 1.21 17.58
CA GLN A 191 -5.87 0.74 17.23
C GLN A 191 -5.80 0.21 15.80
N THR A 192 -6.54 -0.86 15.50
CA THR A 192 -6.49 -1.50 14.18
C THR A 192 -7.87 -1.82 13.66
N TYR A 193 -8.04 -1.72 12.35
CA TYR A 193 -9.22 -2.19 11.63
C TYR A 193 -8.78 -3.07 10.47
N TRP A 194 -9.21 -4.33 10.48
CA TRP A 194 -8.96 -5.25 9.37
C TRP A 194 -9.96 -4.97 8.26
N VAL A 195 -9.47 -4.41 7.16
CA VAL A 195 -10.28 -4.03 6.01
C VAL A 195 -10.50 -5.24 5.11
N LYS A 196 -11.74 -5.53 4.76
CA LYS A 196 -12.03 -6.53 3.72
C LYS A 196 -11.80 -5.91 2.35
N GLN A 197 -11.42 -6.73 1.39
CA GLN A 197 -11.29 -6.31 0.00
C GLN A 197 -12.60 -5.67 -0.48
N GLU A 198 -12.50 -4.51 -1.15
CA GLU A 198 -13.64 -3.73 -1.65
C GLU A 198 -14.61 -3.20 -0.57
N GLU A 199 -14.23 -3.23 0.71
CA GLU A 199 -15.08 -2.72 1.78
C GLU A 199 -15.32 -1.20 1.67
N ASP A 200 -16.57 -0.79 1.92
CA ASP A 200 -16.94 0.62 2.05
C ASP A 200 -16.46 1.17 3.40
N LEU A 201 -15.55 2.15 3.35
CA LEU A 201 -14.96 2.79 4.52
C LEU A 201 -15.74 4.04 4.97
N SER A 202 -16.96 4.28 4.46
CA SER A 202 -17.80 5.42 4.80
C SER A 202 -18.15 5.52 6.28
N PHE A 203 -18.03 4.43 7.05
CA PHE A 203 -18.17 4.46 8.51
C PHE A 203 -17.19 5.43 9.20
N LEU A 204 -16.04 5.73 8.58
CA LEU A 204 -15.09 6.73 9.08
C LEU A 204 -15.65 8.16 9.12
N LEU A 205 -16.77 8.42 8.43
CA LEU A 205 -17.49 9.69 8.49
C LEU A 205 -18.34 9.83 9.76
N GLN A 206 -18.70 8.73 10.43
CA GLN A 206 -19.64 8.68 11.55
C GLN A 206 -18.92 8.45 12.89
N PRO A 207 -18.69 9.51 13.70
CA PRO A 207 -17.68 9.47 14.76
C PRO A 207 -18.15 8.99 16.14
N GLU A 208 -19.32 8.36 16.26
CA GLU A 208 -19.90 8.12 17.60
C GLU A 208 -19.38 6.82 18.22
N VAL A 209 -19.62 5.66 17.60
CA VAL A 209 -19.04 4.35 17.97
C VAL A 209 -19.16 3.43 16.76
N PHE A 210 -18.09 2.72 16.40
CA PHE A 210 -18.19 1.58 15.47
C PHE A 210 -17.94 0.28 16.21
N VAL A 211 -18.95 -0.58 16.20
CA VAL A 211 -18.89 -1.97 16.70
C VAL A 211 -18.89 -2.85 15.46
N TYR A 212 -17.90 -3.73 15.36
CA TYR A 212 -17.86 -4.75 14.33
C TYR A 212 -18.08 -6.11 15.02
N ASP A 213 -18.85 -6.99 14.36
CA ASP A 213 -19.24 -8.33 14.82
C ASP A 213 -18.13 -9.37 14.68
#